data_AF-A0A6N9TA47-F1
#
_entry.id   AF-A0A6N9TA47-F1
#
_cell.length_a   1.000
_cell.length_b   1.000
_cell.length_c   1.000
_cell.angle_alpha   90.00
_cell.angle_beta   90.00
_cell.angle_gamma   90.00
#
_symmetry.space_group_name_H-M   'P 1'
#
loop_
_entity.id
_entity.type
_entity.pdbx_description
1 polymer ?
#
loop_
_entity_poly.entity_id
_entity_poly.type
_entity_poly.pdbx_seq_one_letter_code
_entity_poly.pdbx_strand_id
1 'polypeptide(L)'
;MRDWDRPTWLAGREAVSSAGARRQYCSAVADEGALSALDDETLRQSRTGPAIVLVEPQLGENIGMVARAMANFGLGDLRLVNPRDGWPSEKARAAASRSDHVIDAVRLFATVEEATADLNFVMATTARARDSFKPVRGPEEAAVDLRRRSAEGQGTGILFGRERWGLTNEEVGLADEIVTFPVDPQFASLNIAQAVLLMSYAYQAAGRGGDLSPRFEAKLPEPATKDDLFRLFHHLEASLERAGYFFPEPKREVMTQNLRTMLTKANLSEPEVHTLRGVIKAFDYEAAQLRKKLGDAS
;
A
#
# COMPACT_ATOMS: atom_id res chain seq x y z
N MET A 1 -4.68 41.63 -37.88
CA MET A 1 -3.43 41.54 -38.66
C MET A 1 -2.49 40.57 -37.94
N ARG A 2 -2.57 39.30 -38.33
CA ARG A 2 -1.52 38.26 -38.38
C ARG A 2 -2.24 36.92 -38.64
N ASP A 3 -2.24 36.56 -39.92
CA ASP A 3 -2.53 35.24 -40.45
C ASP A 3 -1.65 34.17 -39.80
N TRP A 4 -2.23 33.01 -39.55
CA TRP A 4 -1.52 31.73 -39.50
C TRP A 4 -2.38 30.67 -40.18
N ASP A 5 -1.81 30.10 -41.23
CA ASP A 5 -2.40 29.16 -42.19
C ASP A 5 -2.99 27.88 -41.57
N ARG A 6 -4.08 27.43 -42.18
CA ARG A 6 -4.70 26.11 -41.96
C ARG A 6 -3.85 25.02 -42.62
N PRO A 7 -3.53 23.90 -41.96
CA PRO A 7 -2.92 22.76 -42.63
C PRO A 7 -3.91 22.06 -43.57
N THR A 8 -3.49 21.89 -44.82
CA THR A 8 -4.17 21.18 -45.90
C THR A 8 -4.11 19.66 -45.72
N TRP A 9 -5.02 19.08 -44.93
CA TRP A 9 -5.27 17.63 -44.89
C TRP A 9 -6.76 17.24 -44.91
N LEU A 10 -7.65 18.17 -45.32
CA LEU A 10 -9.09 17.94 -45.42
C LEU A 10 -9.58 17.49 -46.81
N ALA A 11 -8.72 16.91 -47.64
CA ALA A 11 -9.11 16.37 -48.94
C ALA A 11 -8.96 14.84 -48.95
N GLY A 12 -10.10 14.14 -48.85
CA GLY A 12 -10.22 12.74 -49.26
C GLY A 12 -10.29 11.72 -48.13
N ARG A 13 -11.43 11.63 -47.43
CA ARG A 13 -11.98 10.36 -46.97
C ARG A 13 -13.49 10.38 -47.14
N GLU A 14 -13.97 9.56 -48.07
CA GLU A 14 -15.38 9.24 -48.23
C GLU A 14 -15.94 8.66 -46.93
N ALA A 15 -17.19 9.02 -46.64
CA ALA A 15 -17.94 8.53 -45.50
C ALA A 15 -18.20 7.02 -45.66
N VAL A 16 -17.37 6.20 -45.01
CA VAL A 16 -17.69 4.78 -44.81
C VAL A 16 -18.72 4.70 -43.69
N SER A 17 -19.89 4.14 -43.99
CA SER A 17 -21.04 4.12 -43.10
C SER A 17 -20.73 3.41 -41.78
N SER A 18 -21.07 4.08 -40.68
CA SER A 18 -20.82 3.70 -39.29
C SER A 18 -21.68 2.52 -38.79
N ALA A 19 -22.39 1.84 -39.69
CA ALA A 19 -23.26 0.71 -39.38
C ALA A 19 -22.58 -0.65 -39.59
N GLY A 20 -21.59 -0.75 -40.49
CA GLY A 20 -20.90 -2.01 -40.81
C GLY A 20 -19.86 -2.43 -39.76
N ALA A 21 -19.11 -1.48 -39.20
CA ALA A 21 -18.08 -1.76 -38.20
C ALA A 21 -18.64 -2.13 -36.81
N ARG A 22 -19.92 -1.82 -36.53
CA ARG A 22 -20.58 -2.12 -35.24
C ARG A 22 -21.00 -3.58 -35.07
N ARG A 23 -21.10 -4.36 -36.16
CA ARG A 23 -21.53 -5.77 -36.09
C ARG A 23 -20.38 -6.77 -36.06
N GLN A 24 -19.16 -6.37 -36.42
CA GLN A 24 -18.05 -7.30 -36.60
C GLN A 24 -17.19 -7.50 -35.33
N TYR A 25 -17.35 -6.65 -34.31
CA TYR A 25 -16.62 -6.76 -33.05
C TYR A 25 -17.38 -7.51 -31.93
N CYS A 26 -18.64 -7.88 -32.16
CA CYS A 26 -19.42 -8.67 -31.20
C CYS A 26 -19.21 -10.20 -31.36
N SER A 27 -18.34 -10.66 -32.28
CA SER A 27 -18.21 -12.10 -32.58
C SER A 27 -16.77 -12.62 -32.76
N ALA A 28 -15.76 -11.88 -32.30
CA ALA A 28 -14.37 -12.35 -32.25
C ALA A 28 -13.64 -11.42 -31.27
N VAL A 29 -13.62 -11.67 -29.96
CA VAL A 29 -12.87 -12.74 -29.29
C VAL A 29 -13.67 -13.21 -28.07
N ALA A 30 -14.71 -14.00 -28.29
CA ALA A 30 -15.19 -14.95 -27.29
C ALA A 30 -14.65 -16.31 -27.76
N ASP A 31 -13.42 -16.64 -27.36
CA ASP A 31 -13.01 -18.04 -27.41
C ASP A 31 -13.71 -18.72 -26.22
N GLU A 32 -14.95 -19.15 -26.45
CA GLU A 32 -15.79 -19.86 -25.47
C GLU A 32 -15.09 -21.15 -24.95
N GLY A 33 -14.04 -21.62 -25.64
CA GLY A 33 -13.23 -22.76 -25.22
C GLY A 33 -12.20 -22.46 -24.13
N ALA A 34 -11.61 -21.26 -24.09
CA ALA A 34 -10.51 -20.95 -23.16
C ALA A 34 -10.99 -20.56 -21.74
N LEU A 35 -12.21 -20.04 -21.63
CA LEU A 35 -12.86 -19.75 -20.34
C LEU A 35 -13.46 -20.99 -19.67
N SER A 36 -13.56 -22.12 -20.38
CA SER A 36 -14.17 -23.36 -19.89
C SER A 36 -13.25 -24.22 -18.99
N ALA A 37 -12.01 -23.78 -18.74
CA ALA A 37 -10.99 -24.55 -18.01
C ALA A 37 -10.60 -23.97 -16.64
N LEU A 38 -11.16 -22.84 -16.23
CA LEU A 38 -11.02 -22.34 -14.86
C LEU A 38 -12.26 -22.78 -14.08
N ASP A 39 -12.06 -23.52 -12.98
CA ASP A 39 -13.19 -23.93 -12.15
C ASP A 39 -13.92 -22.69 -11.57
N ASP A 40 -15.23 -22.87 -11.35
CA ASP A 40 -16.15 -21.81 -10.89
C ASP A 40 -15.73 -21.26 -9.50
N GLU A 41 -14.95 -22.04 -8.75
CA GLU A 41 -14.32 -21.68 -7.47
C GLU A 41 -13.16 -20.68 -7.68
N THR A 42 -12.26 -20.92 -8.65
CA THR A 42 -11.13 -20.02 -8.99
C THR A 42 -11.63 -18.69 -9.56
N LEU A 43 -12.73 -18.70 -10.34
CA LEU A 43 -13.37 -17.48 -10.84
C LEU A 43 -14.10 -16.68 -9.74
N ARG A 44 -14.59 -17.36 -8.69
CA ARG A 44 -15.15 -16.69 -7.50
C ARG A 44 -14.05 -16.17 -6.58
N GLN A 45 -12.94 -16.89 -6.45
CA GLN A 45 -11.75 -16.47 -5.71
C GLN A 45 -11.00 -15.32 -6.40
N SER A 46 -11.09 -15.19 -7.73
CA SER A 46 -10.54 -14.03 -8.47
C SER A 46 -11.42 -12.77 -8.36
N ARG A 47 -12.64 -12.89 -7.81
CA ARG A 47 -13.63 -11.81 -7.63
C ARG A 47 -13.75 -11.35 -6.18
N THR A 48 -12.65 -11.38 -5.43
CA THR A 48 -12.64 -10.90 -4.05
C THR A 48 -12.66 -9.37 -4.00
N GLY A 49 -13.66 -8.83 -3.30
CA GLY A 49 -13.78 -7.41 -3.01
C GLY A 49 -14.59 -6.60 -4.05
N PRO A 50 -14.55 -5.26 -3.95
CA PRO A 50 -15.30 -4.40 -4.86
C PRO A 50 -14.73 -4.43 -6.28
N ALA A 51 -15.61 -4.29 -7.26
CA ALA A 51 -15.23 -4.02 -8.64
C ALA A 51 -14.47 -2.69 -8.74
N ILE A 52 -13.30 -2.71 -9.35
CA ILE A 52 -12.55 -1.49 -9.68
C ILE A 52 -12.89 -1.12 -11.12
N VAL A 53 -13.60 -0.01 -11.32
CA VAL A 53 -14.07 0.43 -12.63
C VAL A 53 -13.28 1.65 -13.09
N LEU A 54 -12.49 1.49 -14.15
CA LEU A 54 -11.76 2.59 -14.77
C LEU A 54 -12.56 3.14 -15.94
N VAL A 55 -12.94 4.40 -15.86
CA VAL A 55 -13.73 5.08 -16.89
C VAL A 55 -12.84 5.84 -17.85
N GLU A 56 -12.82 5.39 -19.10
CA GLU A 56 -11.99 5.88 -20.20
C GLU A 56 -10.50 6.10 -19.83
N PRO A 57 -9.82 5.09 -19.24
CA PRO A 57 -8.40 5.22 -18.92
C PRO A 57 -7.58 5.54 -20.19
N GLN A 58 -6.63 6.46 -20.07
CA GLN A 58 -5.89 6.95 -21.23
C GLN A 58 -4.64 6.14 -21.54
N LEU A 59 -3.93 5.65 -20.51
CA LEU A 59 -2.64 4.98 -20.68
C LEU A 59 -2.71 3.52 -20.22
N GLY A 60 -2.29 2.60 -21.10
CA GLY A 60 -2.17 1.17 -20.76
C GLY A 60 -1.26 0.94 -19.55
N GLU A 61 -0.18 1.71 -19.43
CA GLU A 61 0.74 1.67 -18.29
C GLU A 61 0.02 1.95 -16.95
N ASN A 62 -0.93 2.89 -16.92
CA ASN A 62 -1.74 3.17 -15.73
C ASN A 62 -2.67 2.00 -15.39
N ILE A 63 -3.28 1.36 -16.40
CA ILE A 63 -4.12 0.17 -16.20
C ILE A 63 -3.28 -0.96 -15.60
N GLY A 64 -2.05 -1.17 -16.09
CA GLY A 64 -1.12 -2.15 -15.51
C GLY A 64 -0.75 -1.83 -14.06
N MET A 65 -0.47 -0.57 -13.74
CA MET A 65 -0.19 -0.14 -12.37
C MET A 65 -1.41 -0.30 -11.45
N VAL A 66 -2.63 -0.08 -11.96
CA VAL A 66 -3.89 -0.37 -11.26
C VAL A 66 -4.00 -1.87 -10.95
N ALA A 67 -3.82 -2.73 -11.96
CA ALA A 67 -3.89 -4.19 -11.77
C ALA A 67 -2.86 -4.68 -10.72
N ARG A 68 -1.65 -4.10 -10.74
CA ARG A 68 -0.63 -4.37 -9.73
C ARG A 68 -1.06 -3.92 -8.33
N ALA A 69 -1.62 -2.72 -8.20
CA ALA A 69 -2.13 -2.20 -6.94
C ALA A 69 -3.25 -3.08 -6.36
N MET A 70 -4.18 -3.52 -7.21
CA MET A 70 -5.25 -4.45 -6.84
C MET A 70 -4.71 -5.78 -6.33
N ALA A 71 -3.80 -6.40 -7.08
CA ALA A 71 -3.20 -7.69 -6.71
C ALA A 71 -2.42 -7.63 -5.38
N ASN A 72 -1.74 -6.52 -5.08
CA ASN A 72 -1.04 -6.33 -3.80
C ASN A 72 -1.98 -6.44 -2.59
N PHE A 73 -3.27 -6.15 -2.77
CA PHE A 73 -4.29 -6.13 -1.73
C PHE A 73 -5.41 -7.16 -1.96
N GLY A 74 -5.16 -8.16 -2.83
CA GLY A 74 -6.08 -9.28 -3.02
C GLY A 74 -7.39 -8.91 -3.74
N LEU A 75 -7.38 -7.87 -4.57
CA LEU A 75 -8.50 -7.52 -5.45
C LEU A 75 -8.24 -8.03 -6.87
N GLY A 76 -9.30 -8.48 -7.56
CA GLY A 76 -9.17 -9.04 -8.90
C GLY A 76 -10.26 -8.67 -9.92
N ASP A 77 -11.36 -8.02 -9.51
CA ASP A 77 -12.42 -7.59 -10.45
C ASP A 77 -12.10 -6.21 -11.07
N LEU A 78 -11.30 -6.20 -12.14
CA LEU A 78 -10.98 -4.99 -12.90
C LEU A 78 -11.90 -4.84 -14.12
N ARG A 79 -12.60 -3.71 -14.20
CA ARG A 79 -13.52 -3.37 -15.28
C ARG A 79 -13.04 -2.10 -16.00
N LEU A 80 -13.01 -2.13 -17.32
CA LEU A 80 -12.66 -0.96 -18.13
C LEU A 80 -13.88 -0.52 -18.95
N VAL A 81 -14.21 0.77 -18.83
CA VAL A 81 -15.24 1.39 -19.67
C VAL A 81 -14.52 2.18 -20.76
N ASN A 82 -14.71 1.77 -22.01
CA ASN A 82 -14.21 2.47 -23.21
C ASN A 82 -12.73 2.94 -23.10
N PRO A 83 -11.75 2.04 -22.86
CA PRO A 83 -10.33 2.42 -22.74
C PRO A 83 -9.83 3.08 -24.02
N ARG A 84 -9.16 4.23 -23.91
CA ARG A 84 -8.85 5.11 -25.05
C ARG A 84 -7.99 4.45 -26.12
N ASP A 85 -6.96 3.72 -25.69
CA ASP A 85 -6.02 3.03 -26.57
C ASP A 85 -6.48 1.59 -26.91
N GLY A 86 -7.69 1.21 -26.49
CA GLY A 86 -8.24 -0.13 -26.66
C GLY A 86 -7.68 -1.18 -25.69
N TRP A 87 -8.11 -2.42 -25.89
CA TRP A 87 -7.72 -3.59 -25.10
C TRP A 87 -7.76 -4.86 -25.97
N PRO A 88 -6.85 -5.85 -25.79
CA PRO A 88 -5.78 -5.96 -24.80
C PRO A 88 -4.62 -4.97 -25.05
N SER A 89 -3.80 -4.72 -24.01
CA SER A 89 -2.67 -3.79 -24.07
C SER A 89 -1.38 -4.45 -23.57
N GLU A 90 -0.38 -4.56 -24.46
CA GLU A 90 0.96 -5.07 -24.09
C GLU A 90 1.64 -4.19 -23.03
N LYS A 91 1.43 -2.87 -23.12
CA LYS A 91 1.93 -1.91 -22.13
C LYS A 91 1.32 -2.13 -20.74
N ALA A 92 0.02 -2.42 -20.67
CA ALA A 92 -0.63 -2.76 -19.42
C ALA A 92 -0.08 -4.06 -18.82
N ARG A 93 0.08 -5.10 -19.65
CA ARG A 93 0.67 -6.37 -19.21
C ARG A 93 2.09 -6.18 -18.69
N ALA A 94 2.94 -5.44 -19.41
CA ALA A 94 4.31 -5.16 -18.98
C ALA A 94 4.36 -4.39 -17.64
N ALA A 95 3.47 -3.40 -17.46
CA ALA A 95 3.41 -2.60 -16.23
C ALA A 95 2.80 -3.35 -15.02
N ALA A 96 2.01 -4.39 -15.25
CA ALA A 96 1.36 -5.17 -14.20
C ALA A 96 2.34 -6.04 -13.38
N SER A 97 3.56 -6.30 -13.88
CA SER A 97 4.66 -6.91 -13.11
C SER A 97 4.27 -8.18 -12.33
N ARG A 98 3.84 -9.22 -13.05
CA ARG A 98 3.36 -10.54 -12.54
C ARG A 98 1.93 -10.56 -11.98
N SER A 99 1.18 -9.46 -12.08
CA SER A 99 -0.26 -9.43 -11.82
C SER A 99 -1.07 -9.83 -13.06
N ASP A 100 -0.58 -10.79 -13.84
CA ASP A 100 -1.20 -11.23 -15.11
C ASP A 100 -2.63 -11.73 -14.90
N HIS A 101 -2.89 -12.41 -13.77
CA HIS A 101 -4.23 -12.90 -13.43
C HIS A 101 -5.31 -11.80 -13.37
N VAL A 102 -4.98 -10.58 -12.94
CA VAL A 102 -5.94 -9.45 -12.94
C VAL A 102 -6.12 -8.91 -14.36
N ILE A 103 -5.03 -8.82 -15.13
CA ILE A 103 -5.04 -8.35 -16.53
C ILE A 103 -5.84 -9.32 -17.42
N ASP A 104 -5.64 -10.61 -17.25
CA ASP A 104 -6.29 -11.67 -18.03
C ASP A 104 -7.79 -11.78 -17.69
N ALA A 105 -8.19 -11.36 -16.49
CA ALA A 105 -9.58 -11.34 -16.02
C ALA A 105 -10.31 -10.00 -16.28
N VAL A 106 -9.69 -9.03 -16.97
CA VAL A 106 -10.30 -7.73 -17.25
C VAL A 106 -11.59 -7.88 -18.05
N ARG A 107 -12.64 -7.16 -17.63
CA ARG A 107 -13.89 -7.05 -18.37
C ARG A 107 -14.03 -5.69 -19.03
N LEU A 108 -14.42 -5.70 -20.31
CA LEU A 108 -14.67 -4.50 -21.10
C LEU A 108 -16.15 -4.19 -21.16
N PHE A 109 -16.47 -2.90 -21.03
CA PHE A 109 -17.82 -2.38 -21.12
C PHE A 109 -17.85 -1.13 -22.01
N ALA A 110 -18.97 -0.87 -22.68
CA ALA A 110 -19.12 0.33 -23.49
C ALA A 110 -19.51 1.54 -22.63
N THR A 111 -20.29 1.32 -21.58
CA THR A 111 -20.76 2.40 -20.68
C THR A 111 -20.55 2.06 -19.20
N VAL A 112 -20.69 3.08 -18.34
CA VAL A 112 -20.60 2.90 -16.88
C VAL A 112 -21.78 2.09 -16.38
N GLU A 113 -22.98 2.31 -16.92
CA GLU A 113 -24.19 1.56 -16.57
C GLU A 113 -24.03 0.07 -16.81
N GLU A 114 -23.46 -0.33 -17.96
CA GLU A 114 -23.15 -1.74 -18.24
C GLU A 114 -22.12 -2.29 -17.24
N ALA A 115 -21.09 -1.50 -16.92
CA ALA A 115 -20.03 -1.88 -16.00
C ALA A 115 -20.48 -1.97 -14.55
N THR A 116 -21.65 -1.45 -14.19
CA THR A 116 -22.17 -1.47 -12.81
C THR A 116 -23.50 -2.19 -12.66
N ALA A 117 -24.09 -2.72 -13.74
CA ALA A 117 -25.44 -3.29 -13.75
C ALA A 117 -25.65 -4.47 -12.78
N ASP A 118 -24.62 -5.26 -12.50
CA ASP A 118 -24.63 -6.39 -11.56
C ASP A 118 -24.31 -5.99 -10.11
N LEU A 119 -23.99 -4.71 -9.85
CA LEU A 119 -23.62 -4.21 -8.53
C LEU A 119 -24.83 -3.65 -7.80
N ASN A 120 -24.86 -3.83 -6.47
CA ASN A 120 -25.88 -3.26 -5.60
C ASN A 120 -25.48 -1.89 -5.05
N PHE A 121 -24.18 -1.56 -5.06
CA PHE A 121 -23.68 -0.32 -4.48
C PHE A 121 -22.40 0.14 -5.17
N VAL A 122 -22.34 1.41 -5.55
CA VAL A 122 -21.25 2.01 -6.32
C VAL A 122 -20.79 3.31 -5.68
N MET A 123 -19.47 3.49 -5.54
CA MET A 123 -18.88 4.74 -5.08
C MET A 123 -18.13 5.44 -6.21
N ALA A 124 -18.19 6.77 -6.28
CA ALA A 124 -17.42 7.57 -7.25
C ALA A 124 -16.27 8.32 -6.58
N THR A 125 -15.05 8.20 -7.12
CA THR A 125 -13.90 8.96 -6.63
C THR A 125 -13.80 10.32 -7.32
N THR A 126 -13.79 11.41 -6.55
CA THR A 126 -13.59 12.77 -7.08
C THR A 126 -12.96 13.69 -6.05
N ALA A 127 -12.01 14.51 -6.50
CA ALA A 127 -11.39 15.56 -5.69
C ALA A 127 -12.20 16.87 -5.66
N ARG A 128 -13.21 17.00 -6.54
CA ARG A 128 -14.01 18.22 -6.67
C ARG A 128 -15.34 18.05 -5.95
N ALA A 129 -15.72 19.06 -5.17
CA ALA A 129 -17.10 19.25 -4.78
C ALA A 129 -17.96 19.36 -6.05
N ARG A 130 -19.04 18.60 -6.09
CA ARG A 130 -20.02 18.63 -7.17
C ARG A 130 -21.35 19.10 -6.58
N ASP A 131 -22.18 19.73 -7.41
CA ASP A 131 -23.56 20.10 -7.05
C ASP A 131 -24.46 18.86 -7.01
N SER A 132 -24.11 17.90 -6.16
CA SER A 132 -24.82 16.65 -5.96
C SER A 132 -25.08 16.44 -4.47
N PHE A 133 -26.31 16.10 -4.09
CA PHE A 133 -26.70 15.82 -2.71
C PHE A 133 -26.32 14.41 -2.24
N LYS A 134 -25.23 13.84 -2.75
CA LYS A 134 -24.78 12.49 -2.40
C LYS A 134 -23.94 12.52 -1.12
N PRO A 135 -24.01 11.49 -0.25
CA PRO A 135 -23.09 11.35 0.87
C PRO A 135 -21.64 11.37 0.39
N VAL A 136 -20.76 12.02 1.15
CA VAL A 136 -19.33 12.13 0.87
C VAL A 136 -18.57 11.50 2.03
N ARG A 137 -17.66 10.57 1.72
CA ARG A 137 -16.82 9.88 2.70
C ARG A 137 -15.33 10.03 2.40
N GLY A 138 -14.53 9.89 3.45
CA GLY A 138 -13.11 9.61 3.32
C GLY A 138 -12.86 8.15 2.91
N PRO A 139 -11.65 7.82 2.42
CA PRO A 139 -11.32 6.48 1.94
C PRO A 139 -11.45 5.37 3.00
N GLU A 140 -11.12 5.68 4.27
CA GLU A 140 -11.19 4.70 5.37
C GLU A 140 -12.64 4.32 5.71
N GLU A 141 -13.53 5.32 5.84
CA GLU A 141 -14.94 5.11 6.12
C GLU A 141 -15.65 4.41 4.96
N ALA A 142 -15.32 4.82 3.73
CA ALA A 142 -15.79 4.17 2.51
C ALA A 142 -15.40 2.68 2.46
N ALA A 143 -14.15 2.36 2.81
CA ALA A 143 -13.67 0.99 2.87
C ALA A 143 -14.39 0.13 3.90
N VAL A 144 -14.73 0.68 5.08
CA VAL A 144 -15.52 -0.01 6.10
C VAL A 144 -16.92 -0.34 5.57
N ASP A 145 -17.59 0.61 4.91
CA ASP A 145 -18.91 0.36 4.35
C ASP A 145 -18.89 -0.67 3.21
N LEU A 146 -17.90 -0.58 2.31
CA LEU A 146 -17.68 -1.58 1.26
C LEU A 146 -17.47 -2.99 1.84
N ARG A 147 -16.70 -3.12 2.92
CA ARG A 147 -16.50 -4.41 3.62
C ARG A 147 -17.79 -4.93 4.23
N ARG A 148 -18.54 -4.07 4.93
CA ARG A 148 -19.82 -4.42 5.54
C ARG A 148 -20.80 -4.95 4.49
N ARG A 149 -20.98 -4.23 3.38
CA ARG A 149 -21.87 -4.63 2.28
C ARG A 149 -21.42 -5.92 1.59
N SER A 150 -20.12 -6.06 1.37
CA SER A 150 -19.55 -7.29 0.81
C SER A 150 -19.80 -8.49 1.74
N ALA A 151 -19.70 -8.33 3.06
CA ALA A 151 -20.04 -9.37 4.02
C ALA A 151 -21.54 -9.71 4.04
N GLU A 152 -22.41 -8.77 3.66
CA GLU A 152 -23.84 -8.98 3.44
C GLU A 152 -24.17 -9.61 2.07
N GLY A 153 -23.15 -9.94 1.27
CA GLY A 153 -23.31 -10.56 -0.05
C GLY A 153 -23.65 -9.59 -1.18
N GLN A 154 -23.55 -8.27 -0.95
CA GLN A 154 -23.80 -7.27 -1.99
C GLN A 154 -22.64 -7.15 -2.98
N GLY A 155 -22.97 -7.06 -4.26
CA GLY A 155 -22.02 -6.61 -5.28
C GLY A 155 -21.67 -5.14 -5.05
N THR A 156 -20.39 -4.81 -4.95
CA THR A 156 -19.92 -3.43 -4.71
C THR A 156 -18.92 -3.00 -5.78
N GLY A 157 -18.81 -1.70 -6.03
CA GLY A 157 -17.81 -1.18 -6.97
C GLY A 157 -17.39 0.26 -6.70
N ILE A 158 -16.26 0.64 -7.29
CA ILE A 158 -15.66 1.96 -7.16
C ILE A 158 -15.29 2.48 -8.55
N LEU A 159 -15.81 3.65 -8.91
CA LEU A 159 -15.53 4.34 -10.15
C LEU A 159 -14.30 5.24 -10.00
N PHE A 160 -13.38 5.12 -10.96
CA PHE A 160 -12.23 5.98 -11.12
C PHE A 160 -12.25 6.60 -12.51
N GLY A 161 -12.16 7.93 -12.55
CA GLY A 161 -12.25 8.67 -13.81
C GLY A 161 -10.92 8.85 -14.53
N ARG A 162 -11.02 9.52 -15.68
CA ARG A 162 -9.92 9.87 -16.58
C ARG A 162 -8.85 10.70 -15.87
N GLU A 163 -7.59 10.53 -16.25
CA GLU A 163 -6.44 11.15 -15.56
C GLU A 163 -6.47 12.69 -15.54
N ARG A 164 -7.04 13.34 -16.56
CA ARG A 164 -7.00 14.80 -16.70
C ARG A 164 -8.19 15.54 -16.08
N TRP A 165 -9.37 14.93 -16.09
CA TRP A 165 -10.60 15.62 -15.68
C TRP A 165 -11.53 14.77 -14.82
N GLY A 166 -11.12 13.54 -14.48
CA GLY A 166 -11.86 12.64 -13.61
C GLY A 166 -13.17 12.16 -14.25
N LEU A 167 -14.13 11.90 -13.37
CA LEU A 167 -15.49 11.51 -13.74
C LEU A 167 -16.31 12.73 -14.19
N THR A 168 -17.21 12.52 -15.13
CA THR A 168 -18.23 13.50 -15.52
C THR A 168 -19.32 13.58 -14.44
N ASN A 169 -20.16 14.62 -14.49
CA ASN A 169 -21.29 14.73 -13.55
C ASN A 169 -22.29 13.60 -13.74
N GLU A 170 -22.49 13.13 -14.98
CA GLU A 170 -23.38 12.00 -15.30
C GLU A 170 -22.85 10.71 -14.68
N GLU A 171 -21.55 10.44 -14.81
CA GLU A 171 -20.89 9.26 -14.23
C GLU A 171 -20.93 9.27 -12.69
N VAL A 172 -20.70 10.43 -12.07
CA VAL A 172 -20.87 10.59 -10.61
C VAL A 172 -22.34 10.39 -10.23
N GLY A 173 -23.27 10.83 -11.08
CA GLY A 173 -24.72 10.68 -10.90
C GLY A 173 -25.16 9.22 -10.74
N LEU A 174 -24.47 8.29 -11.39
CA LEU A 174 -24.74 6.85 -11.35
C LEU A 174 -24.26 6.14 -10.07
N ALA A 175 -23.35 6.75 -9.29
CA ALA A 175 -22.84 6.18 -8.05
C ALA A 175 -23.76 6.50 -6.86
N ASP A 176 -23.84 5.67 -5.84
CA ASP A 176 -24.61 5.94 -4.62
C ASP A 176 -23.96 7.02 -3.74
N GLU A 177 -22.64 6.99 -3.64
CA GLU A 177 -21.87 7.88 -2.76
C GLU A 177 -20.57 8.36 -3.42
N ILE A 178 -20.00 9.42 -2.84
CA ILE A 178 -18.73 10.00 -3.27
C ILE A 178 -17.63 9.66 -2.26
N VAL A 179 -16.46 9.31 -2.78
CA VAL A 179 -15.22 9.23 -2.01
C VAL A 179 -14.31 10.38 -2.40
N THR A 180 -13.88 11.14 -1.40
CA THR A 180 -12.87 12.19 -1.56
C THR A 180 -11.64 11.88 -0.70
N PHE A 181 -10.45 12.03 -1.29
CA PHE A 181 -9.21 11.83 -0.56
C PHE A 181 -8.83 13.11 0.19
N PRO A 182 -8.28 13.01 1.42
CA PRO A 182 -7.81 14.15 2.19
C PRO A 182 -6.43 14.63 1.68
N VAL A 183 -6.37 15.00 0.40
CA VAL A 183 -5.17 15.51 -0.27
C VAL A 183 -5.08 17.03 -0.10
N ASP A 184 -3.89 17.58 -0.36
CA ASP A 184 -3.71 19.03 -0.42
C ASP A 184 -4.68 19.64 -1.45
N PRO A 185 -5.54 20.60 -1.07
CA PRO A 185 -6.45 21.27 -2.00
C PRO A 185 -5.75 21.95 -3.20
N GLN A 186 -4.48 22.33 -3.06
CA GLN A 186 -3.68 22.91 -4.15
C GLN A 186 -3.25 21.87 -5.19
N PHE A 187 -3.18 20.59 -4.80
CA PHE A 187 -2.73 19.47 -5.63
C PHE A 187 -3.66 18.27 -5.51
N ALA A 188 -4.96 18.51 -5.63
CA ALA A 188 -5.98 17.53 -5.28
C ALA A 188 -6.13 16.35 -6.27
N SER A 189 -5.42 16.37 -7.41
CA SER A 189 -5.52 15.33 -8.43
C SER A 189 -4.47 14.23 -8.19
N LEU A 190 -4.91 13.07 -7.70
CA LEU A 190 -4.07 11.87 -7.63
C LEU A 190 -3.96 11.18 -8.99
N ASN A 191 -2.84 10.52 -9.23
CA ASN A 191 -2.76 9.54 -10.33
C ASN A 191 -3.75 8.41 -10.07
N ILE A 192 -4.41 7.92 -11.13
CA ILE A 192 -5.46 6.89 -11.02
C ILE A 192 -4.98 5.61 -10.30
N ALA A 193 -3.77 5.15 -10.59
CA ALA A 193 -3.20 3.96 -9.94
C ALA A 193 -2.90 4.23 -8.46
N GLN A 194 -2.54 5.45 -8.08
CA GLN A 194 -2.35 5.84 -6.67
C GLN A 194 -3.70 5.90 -5.93
N ALA A 195 -4.74 6.44 -6.56
CA ALA A 195 -6.08 6.46 -5.99
C ALA A 195 -6.61 5.03 -5.77
N VAL A 196 -6.43 4.13 -6.75
CA VAL A 196 -6.77 2.71 -6.60
C VAL A 196 -5.94 2.05 -5.51
N LEU A 197 -4.64 2.32 -5.44
CA LEU A 197 -3.75 1.79 -4.40
C LEU A 197 -4.25 2.16 -2.99
N LEU A 198 -4.62 3.43 -2.77
CA LEU A 198 -5.15 3.91 -1.48
C LEU A 198 -6.47 3.23 -1.12
N MET A 199 -7.40 3.11 -2.07
CA MET A 199 -8.68 2.41 -1.81
C MET A 199 -8.49 0.92 -1.57
N SER A 200 -7.59 0.29 -2.31
CA SER A 200 -7.27 -1.15 -2.15
C SER A 200 -6.64 -1.42 -0.79
N TYR A 201 -5.71 -0.55 -0.36
CA TYR A 201 -5.14 -0.59 0.98
C TYR A 201 -6.21 -0.39 2.07
N ALA A 202 -7.03 0.66 1.96
CA ALA A 202 -8.07 0.96 2.93
C ALA A 202 -9.08 -0.19 3.05
N TYR A 203 -9.48 -0.79 1.93
CA TYR A 203 -10.35 -1.96 1.90
C TYR A 203 -9.71 -3.18 2.58
N GLN A 204 -8.42 -3.42 2.37
CA GLN A 204 -7.70 -4.51 3.04
C GLN A 204 -7.55 -4.26 4.55
N ALA A 205 -7.24 -3.02 4.96
CA ALA A 205 -7.14 -2.60 6.35
C ALA A 205 -8.48 -2.75 7.10
N ALA A 206 -9.58 -2.32 6.49
CA ALA A 206 -10.92 -2.46 7.05
C ALA A 206 -11.30 -3.94 7.27
N GLY A 207 -10.88 -4.84 6.36
CA GLY A 207 -11.10 -6.28 6.50
C GLY A 207 -10.33 -6.93 7.67
N ARG A 208 -9.31 -6.26 8.20
CA ARG A 208 -8.55 -6.69 9.38
C ARG A 208 -9.06 -6.06 10.67
N GLY A 209 -10.18 -5.33 10.65
CA GLY A 209 -10.69 -4.63 11.83
C GLY A 209 -9.72 -3.56 12.36
N GLY A 210 -8.87 -3.00 11.49
CA GLY A 210 -7.82 -2.05 11.89
C GLY A 210 -6.53 -2.70 12.39
N ASP A 211 -6.42 -4.03 12.41
CA ASP A 211 -5.16 -4.71 12.69
C ASP A 211 -4.19 -4.56 11.49
N LEU A 212 -3.30 -3.58 11.62
CA LEU A 212 -2.24 -3.27 10.66
C LEU A 212 -0.90 -3.90 11.04
N SER A 213 -0.91 -4.93 11.89
CA SER A 213 0.31 -5.63 12.28
C SER A 213 1.05 -6.17 11.06
N PRO A 214 2.39 -6.10 11.07
CA PRO A 214 3.20 -6.57 9.95
C PRO A 214 3.00 -8.07 9.73
N ARG A 215 3.27 -8.54 8.51
CA ARG A 215 3.14 -9.97 8.17
C ARG A 215 4.09 -10.88 8.95
N PHE A 216 5.18 -10.30 9.45
CA PHE A 216 6.15 -11.01 10.27
C PHE A 216 6.63 -10.08 11.38
N GLU A 217 6.88 -10.65 12.55
CA GLU A 217 7.52 -9.98 13.66
C GLU A 217 8.93 -10.52 13.81
N ALA A 218 9.89 -9.62 14.08
CA ALA A 218 11.21 -10.06 14.48
C ALA A 218 11.11 -10.64 15.90
N LYS A 219 11.67 -11.84 16.11
CA LYS A 219 11.86 -12.35 17.47
C LYS A 219 12.95 -11.51 18.13
N LEU A 220 12.53 -10.56 18.95
CA LEU A 220 13.43 -9.83 19.83
C LEU A 220 13.86 -10.78 20.95
N PRO A 221 15.16 -10.80 21.34
CA PRO A 221 15.61 -11.62 22.44
C PRO A 221 14.95 -11.15 23.75
N GLU A 222 14.58 -12.10 24.60
CA GLU A 222 13.98 -11.79 25.90
C GLU A 222 14.97 -11.00 26.76
N PRO A 223 14.48 -10.02 27.55
CA PRO A 223 15.32 -9.29 28.49
C PRO A 223 16.02 -10.24 29.47
N ALA A 224 17.27 -9.91 29.81
CA ALA A 224 18.03 -10.64 30.80
C ALA A 224 17.31 -10.61 32.15
N THR A 225 17.57 -11.63 32.98
CA THR A 225 17.04 -11.64 34.34
C THR A 225 17.61 -10.48 35.16
N LYS A 226 16.90 -10.06 36.22
CA LYS A 226 17.44 -9.05 37.15
C LYS A 226 18.75 -9.52 37.81
N ASP A 227 18.89 -10.81 38.01
CA ASP A 227 20.09 -11.43 38.56
C ASP A 227 21.30 -11.26 37.61
N ASP A 228 21.13 -11.45 36.29
CA ASP A 228 22.17 -11.16 35.30
C ASP A 228 22.55 -9.68 35.28
N LEU A 229 21.56 -8.81 35.37
CA LEU A 229 21.77 -7.37 35.39
C LEU A 229 22.51 -6.93 36.67
N PHE A 230 22.19 -7.51 37.83
CA PHE A 230 22.91 -7.25 39.09
C PHE A 230 24.34 -7.77 39.05
N ARG A 231 24.58 -8.94 38.44
CA ARG A 231 25.95 -9.43 38.18
C ARG A 231 26.75 -8.45 37.31
N LEU A 232 26.12 -7.87 36.29
CA LEU A 232 26.74 -6.81 35.48
C LEU A 232 27.02 -5.56 36.31
N PHE A 233 26.08 -5.10 37.14
CA PHE A 233 26.28 -3.93 38.02
C PHE A 233 27.46 -4.13 38.95
N HIS A 234 27.51 -5.25 39.68
CA HIS A 234 28.59 -5.54 40.61
C HIS A 234 29.94 -5.63 39.90
N HIS A 235 30.01 -6.25 38.73
CA HIS A 235 31.26 -6.33 37.96
C HIS A 235 31.71 -4.95 37.48
N LEU A 236 30.80 -4.17 36.88
CA LEU A 236 31.11 -2.82 36.40
C LEU A 236 31.53 -1.89 37.54
N GLU A 237 30.77 -1.86 38.63
CA GLU A 237 31.06 -1.03 39.81
C GLU A 237 32.43 -1.38 40.40
N ALA A 238 32.75 -2.67 40.57
CA ALA A 238 34.05 -3.08 41.09
C ALA A 238 35.21 -2.71 40.14
N SER A 239 35.01 -2.76 38.82
CA SER A 239 36.01 -2.33 37.84
C SER A 239 36.23 -0.81 37.88
N LEU A 240 35.14 -0.05 37.90
CA LEU A 240 35.17 1.42 37.98
C LEU A 240 35.74 1.93 39.30
N GLU A 241 35.52 1.22 40.41
CA GLU A 241 36.17 1.47 41.70
C GLU A 241 37.69 1.45 41.56
N ARG A 242 38.22 0.36 41.00
CA ARG A 242 39.67 0.19 40.80
C ARG A 242 40.25 1.20 39.82
N ALA A 243 39.44 1.75 38.93
CA ALA A 243 39.83 2.78 37.98
C ALA A 243 39.76 4.20 38.58
N GLY A 244 39.22 4.37 39.79
CA GLY A 244 39.07 5.68 40.44
C GLY A 244 37.93 6.53 39.88
N TYR A 245 36.94 5.91 39.22
CA TYR A 245 35.82 6.65 38.60
C TYR A 245 34.94 7.38 39.61
N PHE A 246 34.72 6.81 40.81
CA PHE A 246 33.81 7.34 41.81
C PHE A 246 34.42 8.44 42.68
N PHE A 247 34.99 9.47 42.05
CA PHE A 247 35.58 10.63 42.73
C PHE A 247 34.92 11.95 42.26
N PRO A 248 34.60 12.89 43.17
CA PRO A 248 34.82 12.87 44.63
C PRO A 248 33.78 11.99 45.37
N GLU A 249 34.16 11.48 46.54
CA GLU A 249 33.36 10.54 47.35
C GLU A 249 31.88 10.94 47.56
N PRO A 250 31.53 12.22 47.82
CA PRO A 250 30.13 12.61 47.99
C PRO A 250 29.24 12.38 46.75
N LYS A 251 29.82 12.22 45.56
CA LYS A 251 29.08 11.96 44.31
C LYS A 251 28.94 10.47 43.97
N ARG A 252 29.63 9.60 44.70
CA ARG A 252 29.66 8.15 44.45
C ARG A 252 28.26 7.56 44.28
N GLU A 253 27.36 7.82 45.24
CA GLU A 253 26.01 7.26 45.25
C GLU A 253 25.22 7.66 43.99
N VAL A 254 25.26 8.95 43.64
CA VAL A 254 24.57 9.49 42.45
C VAL A 254 25.14 8.89 41.16
N MET A 255 26.47 8.74 41.07
CA MET A 255 27.13 8.15 39.91
C MET A 255 26.76 6.66 39.73
N THR A 256 26.76 5.89 40.81
CA THR A 256 26.31 4.49 40.80
C THR A 256 24.85 4.37 40.40
N GLN A 257 23.98 5.19 40.97
CA GLN A 257 22.56 5.17 40.62
C GLN A 257 22.31 5.53 39.14
N ASN A 258 23.07 6.47 38.59
CA ASN A 258 22.99 6.83 37.17
C ASN A 258 23.40 5.67 36.26
N LEU A 259 24.51 4.97 36.58
CA LEU A 259 24.96 3.80 35.82
C LEU A 259 23.91 2.68 35.85
N ARG A 260 23.37 2.35 37.03
CA ARG A 260 22.32 1.35 37.18
C ARG A 260 21.06 1.72 36.42
N THR A 261 20.66 2.99 36.48
CA THR A 261 19.48 3.50 35.77
C THR A 261 19.66 3.40 34.26
N MET A 262 20.82 3.79 33.74
CA MET A 262 21.14 3.69 32.32
C MET A 262 21.06 2.23 31.82
N LEU A 263 21.71 1.31 32.52
CA LEU A 263 21.75 -0.10 32.14
C LEU A 263 20.39 -0.81 32.33
N THR A 264 19.58 -0.38 33.31
CA THR A 264 18.22 -0.89 33.48
C THR A 264 17.30 -0.43 32.36
N LYS A 265 17.42 0.83 31.92
CA LYS A 265 16.63 1.39 30.81
C LYS A 265 16.94 0.74 29.46
N ALA A 266 18.16 0.20 29.30
CA ALA A 266 18.59 -0.43 28.07
C ALA A 266 17.86 -1.76 27.77
N ASN A 267 17.21 -2.37 28.76
CA ASN A 267 16.43 -3.62 28.60
C ASN A 267 17.21 -4.74 27.89
N LEU A 268 18.48 -4.88 28.25
CA LEU A 268 19.43 -5.78 27.60
C LEU A 268 19.00 -7.25 27.74
N SER A 269 19.20 -8.02 26.69
CA SER A 269 19.10 -9.47 26.68
C SER A 269 20.31 -10.14 27.36
N GLU A 270 20.17 -11.42 27.72
CA GLU A 270 21.25 -12.18 28.38
C GLU A 270 22.56 -12.18 27.54
N PRO A 271 22.55 -12.40 26.21
CA PRO A 271 23.77 -12.32 25.40
C PRO A 271 24.43 -10.94 25.41
N GLU A 272 23.63 -9.87 25.46
CA GLU A 272 24.14 -8.49 25.51
C GLU A 272 24.77 -8.20 26.88
N VAL A 273 24.14 -8.66 27.96
CA VAL A 273 24.73 -8.60 29.32
C VAL A 273 26.04 -9.38 29.35
N HIS A 274 26.08 -10.59 28.78
CA HIS A 274 27.30 -11.39 28.71
C HIS A 274 28.41 -10.67 27.91
N THR A 275 28.04 -10.07 26.78
CA THR A 275 28.96 -9.30 25.92
C THR A 275 29.55 -8.12 26.69
N LEU A 276 28.73 -7.33 27.39
CA LEU A 276 29.19 -6.20 28.20
C LEU A 276 30.12 -6.64 29.34
N ARG A 277 29.79 -7.75 30.02
CA ARG A 277 30.68 -8.32 31.05
C ARG A 277 32.00 -8.79 30.46
N GLY A 278 31.99 -9.33 29.23
CA GLY A 278 33.19 -9.65 28.47
C GLY A 278 34.07 -8.43 28.19
N VAL A 279 33.46 -7.31 27.78
CA VAL A 279 34.16 -6.04 27.57
C VAL A 279 34.81 -5.54 28.86
N ILE A 280 34.08 -5.53 29.99
CA ILE A 280 34.63 -5.12 31.30
C ILE A 280 35.80 -6.01 31.71
N LYS A 281 35.68 -7.34 31.50
CA LYS A 281 36.75 -8.30 31.79
C LYS A 281 38.02 -8.02 30.98
N ALA A 282 37.88 -7.63 29.71
CA ALA A 282 39.03 -7.30 28.87
C ALA A 282 39.79 -6.07 29.40
N PHE A 283 39.06 -5.01 29.78
CA PHE A 283 39.67 -3.82 30.40
C PHE A 283 40.32 -4.14 31.76
N ASP A 284 39.66 -4.94 32.60
CA ASP A 284 40.21 -5.39 33.88
C ASP A 284 41.52 -6.16 33.69
N TYR A 285 41.59 -7.03 32.67
CA TYR A 285 42.79 -7.80 32.34
C TYR A 285 43.95 -6.90 31.90
N GLU A 286 43.71 -5.96 30.99
CA GLU A 286 44.73 -5.02 30.52
C GLU A 286 45.27 -4.15 31.66
N ALA A 287 44.39 -3.60 32.51
CA ALA A 287 44.78 -2.81 33.66
C ALA A 287 45.65 -3.60 34.65
N ALA A 288 45.35 -4.89 34.86
CA ALA A 288 46.16 -5.77 35.69
C ALA A 288 47.56 -6.02 35.11
N GLN A 289 47.67 -6.22 33.79
CA GLN A 289 48.96 -6.40 33.12
C GLN A 289 49.84 -5.14 33.20
N LEU A 290 49.24 -3.96 33.00
CA LEU A 290 49.96 -2.69 33.14
C LEU A 290 50.48 -2.48 34.56
N ARG A 291 49.66 -2.76 35.58
CA ARG A 291 50.08 -2.69 37.00
C ARG A 291 51.24 -3.62 37.30
N LYS A 292 51.22 -4.85 36.78
CA LYS A 292 52.32 -5.80 36.94
C LYS A 292 53.62 -5.27 36.32
N LYS A 293 53.56 -4.76 35.08
CA LYS A 293 54.73 -4.18 34.39
C LYS A 293 55.30 -2.96 35.13
N LEU A 294 54.45 -2.11 35.70
CA LEU A 294 54.88 -0.94 36.48
C LEU A 294 55.45 -1.33 37.85
N GLY A 295 54.89 -2.36 38.49
CA GLY A 295 55.36 -2.90 39.77
C GLY A 295 56.68 -3.69 39.66
N ASP A 296 56.91 -4.37 38.54
CA ASP A 296 58.18 -5.07 38.26
C ASP A 296 59.31 -4.09 37.83
N ALA A 297 58.99 -2.80 37.60
CA ALA A 297 59.91 -1.74 37.21
C ALA A 297 60.26 -0.76 38.36
N SER A 298 59.80 -1.04 39.58
CA SER A 298 60.06 -0.27 40.81
C SER A 298 61.00 -1.04 41.73
#